data_AF-A0A1I4PSI5-F1
#
_entry.id   AF-A0A1I4PSI5-F1
#
_cell.length_a   1.000
_cell.length_b   1.000
_cell.length_c   1.000
_cell.angle_alpha   90.00
_cell.angle_beta   90.00
_cell.angle_gamma   90.00
#
_symmetry.space_group_name_H-M   'P 1'
#
loop_
_entity.id
_entity.type
_entity.pdbx_description
1 polymer ?
#
loop_
_entity_poly.entity_id
_entity_poly.type
_entity_poly.pdbx_seq_one_letter_code
_entity_poly.pdbx_strand_id
1 'polypeptide(L)'
;MATKSKDTKTAEKAAFDPMAAFNPAAAKVWQDIMAESVRFMTERLQKDMETQKAMLSCKSPAELLQLQTEFFQDAMKDYTDEATRMLTLMSSTGTARSYDDVPL
;
A
#
# COMPACT_ATOMS: atom_id res chain seq x y z
N MET A 1 1.64 -34.63 18.39
CA MET A 1 0.83 -34.74 17.17
C MET A 1 -0.15 -33.57 17.17
N ALA A 2 0.17 -32.42 16.57
CA ALA A 2 0.00 -32.06 15.15
C ALA A 2 -1.46 -31.70 14.78
N THR A 3 -1.85 -30.44 15.01
CA THR A 3 -3.03 -29.80 14.40
C THR A 3 -2.78 -28.30 14.24
N LYS A 4 -1.84 -27.94 13.34
CA LYS A 4 -1.66 -26.56 12.86
C LYS A 4 -1.61 -26.61 11.34
N SER A 5 -2.76 -26.55 10.67
CA SER A 5 -2.77 -26.52 9.19
C SER A 5 -4.09 -26.05 8.55
N LYS A 6 -5.23 -26.08 9.25
CA LYS A 6 -6.53 -25.78 8.61
C LYS A 6 -6.88 -24.29 8.50
N ASP A 7 -6.46 -23.46 9.46
CA ASP A 7 -6.99 -22.09 9.54
C ASP A 7 -6.32 -21.12 8.57
N THR A 8 -5.06 -21.36 8.19
CA THR A 8 -4.32 -20.48 7.27
C THR A 8 -4.86 -20.57 5.83
N LYS A 9 -5.34 -21.75 5.41
CA LYS A 9 -5.86 -21.99 4.05
C LYS A 9 -7.21 -21.33 3.77
N THR A 10 -7.98 -20.99 4.81
CA THR A 10 -9.32 -20.42 4.67
C THR A 10 -9.28 -18.91 4.53
N ALA A 11 -8.36 -18.24 5.24
CA ALA A 11 -8.15 -16.79 5.12
C ALA A 11 -7.60 -16.40 3.74
N GLU A 12 -6.71 -17.21 3.16
CA GLU A 12 -6.15 -16.99 1.83
C GLU A 12 -7.19 -17.16 0.72
N LYS A 13 -8.14 -18.10 0.90
CA LYS A 13 -9.29 -18.28 -0.01
C LYS A 13 -10.30 -17.13 0.04
N ALA A 14 -10.47 -16.49 1.18
CA ALA A 14 -11.35 -15.33 1.30
C ALA A 14 -10.76 -14.09 0.59
N ALA A 15 -9.43 -13.99 0.50
CA ALA A 15 -8.74 -12.93 -0.24
C ALA A 15 -8.81 -13.10 -1.76
N PHE A 16 -9.16 -14.29 -2.26
CA PHE A 16 -9.29 -14.62 -3.67
C PHE A 16 -10.58 -15.44 -3.89
N ASP A 17 -11.72 -14.89 -3.50
CA ASP A 17 -13.01 -15.44 -3.96
C ASP A 17 -13.29 -14.92 -5.38
N PRO A 18 -13.22 -15.77 -6.42
CA PRO A 18 -13.52 -15.34 -7.78
C PRO A 18 -14.96 -14.84 -7.94
N MET A 19 -15.89 -15.18 -7.04
CA MET A 19 -17.24 -14.60 -7.04
C MET A 19 -17.29 -13.16 -6.52
N ALA A 20 -16.37 -12.76 -5.63
CA ALA A 20 -16.21 -11.38 -5.21
C ALA A 20 -15.67 -10.50 -6.36
N ALA A 21 -14.87 -11.07 -7.26
CA ALA A 21 -14.39 -10.37 -8.46
C ALA A 21 -15.50 -10.01 -9.47
N PHE A 22 -16.67 -10.66 -9.38
CA PHE A 22 -17.85 -10.33 -10.20
C PHE A 22 -18.80 -9.31 -9.53
N ASN A 23 -18.48 -8.82 -8.32
CA ASN A 23 -19.21 -7.72 -7.69
C ASN A 23 -18.74 -6.38 -8.31
N PRO A 24 -19.61 -5.60 -8.98
CA PRO A 24 -19.25 -4.31 -9.58
C PRO A 24 -18.60 -3.33 -8.60
N ALA A 25 -18.97 -3.37 -7.31
CA ALA A 25 -18.34 -2.54 -6.29
C ALA A 25 -16.90 -2.97 -5.99
N ALA A 26 -16.63 -4.28 -5.94
CA ALA A 26 -15.28 -4.82 -5.77
C ALA A 26 -14.41 -4.53 -7.00
N ALA A 27 -14.98 -4.64 -8.22
CA ALA A 27 -14.28 -4.29 -9.45
C ALA A 27 -13.89 -2.80 -9.50
N LYS A 28 -14.78 -1.90 -9.04
CA LYS A 28 -14.48 -0.47 -8.94
C LYS A 28 -13.35 -0.19 -7.94
N VAL A 29 -13.39 -0.79 -6.76
CA VAL A 29 -12.33 -0.57 -5.76
C VAL A 29 -11.00 -1.14 -6.23
N TRP A 30 -10.99 -2.27 -6.92
CA TRP A 30 -9.79 -2.78 -7.57
C TRP A 30 -9.22 -1.77 -8.59
N GLN A 31 -10.08 -1.17 -9.43
CA GLN A 31 -9.65 -0.13 -10.37
C GLN A 31 -9.09 1.10 -9.65
N ASP A 32 -9.74 1.55 -8.57
CA ASP A 32 -9.29 2.71 -7.79
C ASP A 32 -7.94 2.43 -7.11
N ILE A 33 -7.73 1.21 -6.57
CA ILE A 33 -6.44 0.74 -6.03
C ILE A 33 -5.35 0.72 -7.10
N MET A 34 -5.64 0.19 -8.30
CA MET A 34 -4.68 0.14 -9.39
C MET A 34 -4.30 1.53 -9.88
N ALA A 35 -5.27 2.44 -9.99
CA ALA A 35 -5.03 3.84 -10.36
C ALA A 35 -4.16 4.55 -9.32
N GLU A 36 -4.45 4.36 -8.03
CA GLU A 36 -3.66 4.94 -6.93
C GLU A 36 -2.23 4.39 -6.90
N SER A 37 -2.07 3.09 -7.10
CA SER A 37 -0.74 2.46 -7.18
C SER A 37 0.11 3.05 -8.30
N VAL A 38 -0.48 3.26 -9.49
CA VAL A 38 0.22 3.87 -10.63
C VAL A 38 0.56 5.33 -10.34
N ARG A 39 -0.36 6.11 -9.75
CA ARG A 39 -0.12 7.49 -9.32
C ARG A 39 1.08 7.56 -8.38
N PHE A 40 1.07 6.75 -7.31
CA PHE A 40 2.12 6.72 -6.31
C PHE A 40 3.47 6.32 -6.90
N MET A 41 3.53 5.25 -7.69
CA MET A 41 4.78 4.81 -8.32
C MET A 41 5.37 5.88 -9.25
N THR A 42 4.51 6.58 -10.00
CA THR A 42 4.95 7.63 -10.92
C THR A 42 5.53 8.82 -10.17
N GLU A 43 4.84 9.30 -9.13
CA GLU A 43 5.32 10.39 -8.30
C GLU A 43 6.62 10.03 -7.57
N ARG A 44 6.71 8.81 -7.02
CA ARG A 44 7.90 8.36 -6.30
C ARG A 44 9.10 8.22 -7.24
N LEU A 45 8.89 7.68 -8.43
CA LEU A 45 9.93 7.57 -9.45
C LEU A 45 10.44 8.96 -9.89
N GLN A 46 9.53 9.93 -10.07
CA GLN A 46 9.91 11.30 -10.39
C GLN A 46 10.82 11.89 -9.29
N LYS A 47 10.44 11.74 -8.01
CA LYS A 47 11.26 12.18 -6.87
C LYS A 47 12.62 11.47 -6.85
N ASP A 48 12.69 10.17 -7.14
CA ASP A 48 13.96 9.44 -7.22
C ASP A 48 14.88 10.00 -8.31
N MET A 49 14.34 10.37 -9.47
CA MET A 49 15.13 10.98 -10.54
C MET A 49 15.62 12.38 -10.15
N GLU A 50 14.79 13.17 -9.47
CA GLU A 50 15.17 14.49 -8.95
C GLU A 50 16.27 14.38 -7.90
N THR A 51 16.18 13.42 -6.97
CA THR A 51 17.23 13.16 -5.98
C THR A 51 18.52 12.71 -6.64
N GLN A 52 18.47 11.81 -7.63
CA GLN A 52 19.67 11.39 -8.37
C GLN A 52 20.32 12.57 -9.11
N LYS A 53 19.51 13.43 -9.73
CA LYS A 53 20.00 14.66 -10.37
C LYS A 53 20.67 15.60 -9.36
N ALA A 54 20.04 15.81 -8.20
CA ALA A 54 20.60 16.63 -7.14
C ALA A 54 21.91 16.05 -6.59
N MET A 55 21.97 14.73 -6.42
CA MET A 55 23.15 14.01 -5.94
C MET A 55 24.36 14.22 -6.87
N LEU A 56 24.16 14.20 -8.18
CA LEU A 56 25.20 14.48 -9.18
C LEU A 56 25.69 15.94 -9.15
N SER A 57 24.96 16.85 -8.52
CA SER A 57 25.33 18.27 -8.39
C SER A 57 26.03 18.62 -7.07
N CYS A 58 26.03 17.70 -6.08
CA CYS A 58 26.69 17.89 -4.80
C CYS A 58 28.20 18.08 -4.96
N LYS A 59 28.76 19.05 -4.24
CA LYS A 59 30.18 19.41 -4.26
C LYS A 59 30.92 18.99 -2.98
N SER A 60 30.20 18.46 -2.00
CA SER A 60 30.79 17.98 -0.75
C SER A 60 30.02 16.78 -0.16
N PRO A 61 30.69 15.97 0.69
CA PRO A 61 30.01 14.92 1.44
C PRO A 61 28.91 15.45 2.38
N ALA A 62 29.04 16.68 2.88
CA ALA A 62 28.05 17.30 3.75
C ALA A 62 26.74 17.60 3.00
N GLU A 63 26.84 18.15 1.78
CA GLU A 63 25.68 18.37 0.89
C GLU A 63 25.00 17.05 0.53
N LEU A 64 25.78 16.00 0.27
CA LEU A 64 25.25 14.67 -0.03
C LEU A 64 24.48 14.10 1.17
N LEU A 65 25.03 14.21 2.39
CA LEU A 65 24.38 13.72 3.61
C LEU A 65 23.07 14.47 3.89
N GLN A 66 23.06 15.78 3.66
CA GLN A 66 21.84 16.58 3.79
C GLN A 66 20.77 16.11 2.81
N LEU A 67 21.11 16.02 1.52
CA LEU A 67 20.19 15.53 0.48
C LEU A 67 19.65 14.13 0.81
N GLN A 68 20.51 13.23 1.29
CA GLN A 68 20.11 11.88 1.65
C GLN A 68 19.15 11.88 2.85
N THR A 69 19.37 12.75 3.84
CA THR A 69 18.49 12.89 5.00
C THR A 69 17.11 13.39 4.59
N GLU A 70 17.05 14.43 3.75
CA GLU A 70 15.81 14.98 3.19
C GLU A 70 15.05 13.90 2.40
N PHE A 71 15.75 13.17 1.52
CA PHE A 71 15.19 12.06 0.77
C PHE A 71 14.55 10.98 1.66
N PHE A 72 15.21 10.58 2.74
CA PHE A 72 14.66 9.58 3.66
C PHE A 72 13.43 10.08 4.40
N GLN A 73 13.43 11.34 4.84
CA GLN A 73 12.27 11.93 5.51
C GLN A 73 11.06 12.00 4.57
N ASP A 74 11.29 12.46 3.34
CA ASP A 74 10.24 12.54 2.32
C ASP A 74 9.72 11.16 1.94
N ALA A 75 10.59 10.18 1.74
CA ALA A 75 10.18 8.83 1.42
C ALA A 75 9.33 8.22 2.55
N MET A 76 9.74 8.36 3.81
CA MET A 76 8.96 7.87 4.95
C MET A 76 7.57 8.51 4.99
N LYS A 77 7.49 9.82 4.76
CA LYS A 77 6.22 10.54 4.70
C LYS A 77 5.34 10.02 3.56
N ASP A 78 5.88 9.95 2.36
CA ASP A 78 5.15 9.51 1.16
C ASP A 78 4.57 8.10 1.33
N TYR A 79 5.37 7.14 1.80
CA TYR A 79 4.91 5.76 2.02
C TYR A 79 3.88 5.66 3.15
N THR A 80 3.99 6.47 4.19
CA THR A 80 3.01 6.50 5.28
C THR A 80 1.67 7.07 4.82
N ASP A 81 1.72 8.17 4.06
CA ASP A 81 0.53 8.79 3.49
C ASP A 81 -0.14 7.82 2.50
N GLU A 82 0.64 7.15 1.65
CA GLU A 82 0.14 6.16 0.71
C GLU A 82 -0.51 4.96 1.40
N ALA A 83 0.13 4.41 2.44
CA ALA A 83 -0.46 3.33 3.23
C ALA A 83 -1.82 3.72 3.82
N THR A 84 -1.97 4.97 4.27
CA THR A 84 -3.24 5.50 4.78
C THR A 84 -4.30 5.61 3.67
N ARG A 85 -3.92 6.06 2.48
CA ARG A 85 -4.82 6.13 1.31
C ARG A 85 -5.27 4.75 0.86
N MET A 86 -4.33 3.81 0.74
CA MET A 86 -4.60 2.42 0.39
C MET A 86 -5.54 1.74 1.40
N LEU A 87 -5.31 1.94 2.71
CA LEU A 87 -6.22 1.46 3.74
C LEU A 87 -7.63 2.08 3.62
N THR A 88 -7.71 3.36 3.27
CA THR A 88 -8.99 4.04 3.03
C THR A 88 -9.73 3.44 1.84
N LEU A 89 -9.04 3.20 0.72
CA LEU A 89 -9.62 2.55 -0.46
C LEU A 89 -10.11 1.14 -0.15
N MET A 90 -9.32 0.34 0.57
CA MET A 90 -9.68 -1.04 0.94
C MET A 90 -10.79 -1.12 1.99
N SER A 91 -10.90 -0.15 2.90
CA SER A 91 -11.96 -0.14 3.93
C SER A 91 -13.30 0.37 3.39
N SER A 92 -13.30 1.13 2.29
CA SER A 92 -14.52 1.63 1.65
C SER A 92 -15.46 0.53 1.12
N THR A 93 -14.98 -0.72 0.98
CA THR A 93 -15.78 -1.88 0.57
C THR A 93 -16.44 -2.65 1.72
N GLY A 94 -16.26 -2.24 2.97
CA GLY A 94 -17.00 -2.70 4.14
C GLY A 94 -17.57 -4.12 4.07
N THR A 95 -16.73 -5.16 4.15
CA THR A 95 -17.22 -6.47 4.54
C THR A 95 -17.73 -6.36 5.97
N ALA A 96 -19.02 -6.64 6.20
CA ALA A 96 -19.60 -6.77 7.53
C ALA A 96 -18.64 -7.57 8.44
N ARG A 97 -18.21 -6.96 9.54
CA ARG A 97 -17.41 -7.67 10.55
C ARG A 97 -18.27 -8.80 11.10
N SER A 98 -17.87 -10.04 10.87
CA SER A 98 -18.58 -11.26 11.31
C SER A 98 -18.55 -11.50 12.83
N TYR A 99 -18.43 -10.45 13.66
CA TYR A 99 -18.45 -10.55 15.12
C TYR A 99 -19.87 -10.44 15.71
N ASP A 100 -20.89 -10.19 14.87
CA ASP A 100 -22.28 -10.09 15.33
C ASP A 100 -22.96 -11.44 15.65
N ASP A 101 -22.30 -12.57 15.38
CA ASP A 101 -22.85 -13.91 15.61
C ASP A 101 -22.41 -14.57 16.93
N VAL A 102 -21.92 -13.81 17.92
CA VAL A 102 -21.57 -14.35 19.25
C VAL A 102 -22.71 -14.06 20.24
N PRO A 103 -23.53 -15.06 20.62
CA PRO A 103 -24.52 -14.88 21.68
C PRO A 103 -23.82 -14.77 23.05
N LEU A 104 -24.26 -13.82 23.87
CA LEU A 104 -23.93 -13.71 25.30
C LEU A 104 -24.57 -14.84 26.12
#